data_AF-A0A378JBG6-F1
#
_entry.id   AF-A0A378JBG6-F1
#
_cell.length_a   1.000
_cell.length_b   1.000
_cell.length_c   1.000
_cell.angle_alpha   90.00
_cell.angle_beta   90.00
_cell.angle_gamma   90.00
#
_symmetry.space_group_name_H-M   'P 1'
#
loop_
_entity.id
_entity.type
_entity.pdbx_description
1 polymer ?
#
loop_
_entity_poly.entity_id
_entity_poly.type
_entity_poly.pdbx_seq_one_letter_code
_entity_poly.pdbx_strand_id
1 'polypeptide(L)'
;MSNKELKSLFYGYGYQPFIVEGQAIHQKMMDALDQCYQTIRAIQESARQNNTKTPPRFPMIILKTLKGWTGIKTLHGQKIEGNCLSHQVVVTQAKTDRLELRLLEQWLRSYHFETLFNKENGFNEHIRALVPDSKLCMGNSRHAFGGKSA
;
A
#
# COMPACT_ATOMS: atom_id res chain seq x y z
N MET A 1 -9.46 -1.39 19.49
CA MET A 1 -9.02 0.00 19.77
C MET A 1 -9.67 0.93 18.77
N SER A 2 -10.26 2.01 19.26
CA SER A 2 -10.73 3.15 18.49
C SER A 2 -9.56 3.92 17.86
N ASN A 3 -9.86 4.75 16.87
CA ASN A 3 -8.87 5.66 16.27
C ASN A 3 -8.25 6.62 17.29
N LYS A 4 -9.03 7.05 18.29
CA LYS A 4 -8.55 7.92 19.36
C LYS A 4 -7.46 7.23 20.16
N GLU A 5 -7.71 5.99 20.60
CA GLU A 5 -6.74 5.19 21.34
C GLU A 5 -5.48 4.90 20.53
N LEU A 6 -5.62 4.54 19.24
CA LEU A 6 -4.47 4.33 18.36
C LEU A 6 -3.62 5.60 18.19
N LYS A 7 -4.25 6.75 17.99
CA LYS A 7 -3.53 8.03 17.92
C LYS A 7 -2.80 8.33 19.23
N SER A 8 -3.49 8.17 20.37
CA SER A 8 -2.88 8.40 21.69
C SER A 8 -1.70 7.47 21.95
N LEU A 9 -1.79 6.19 21.56
CA LEU A 9 -0.72 5.21 21.72
C LEU A 9 0.56 5.65 20.99
N PHE A 10 0.44 5.89 19.68
CA PHE A 10 1.60 6.24 18.85
C PHE A 10 2.12 7.66 19.12
N TYR A 11 1.23 8.57 19.51
CA TYR A 11 1.64 9.86 20.03
C TYR A 11 2.44 9.71 21.33
N GLY A 12 2.01 8.83 22.24
CA GLY A 12 2.78 8.47 23.44
C GLY A 12 4.18 7.93 23.13
N TYR A 13 4.33 7.20 22.01
CA TYR A 13 5.62 6.68 21.52
C TYR A 13 6.51 7.69 20.79
N GLY A 14 6.10 8.95 20.65
CA GLY A 14 6.92 9.96 19.98
C GLY A 14 6.57 10.24 18.52
N TYR A 15 5.53 9.61 17.96
CA TYR A 15 5.13 9.82 16.57
C TYR A 15 4.03 10.87 16.41
N GLN A 16 3.86 11.36 15.17
CA GLN A 16 2.69 12.08 14.71
C GLN A 16 1.83 11.13 13.84
N PRO A 17 0.77 10.50 14.37
CA PRO A 17 0.04 9.46 13.66
C PRO A 17 -1.06 10.00 12.73
N PHE A 18 -1.04 9.54 11.48
CA PHE A 18 -2.06 9.74 10.45
C PHE A 18 -2.79 8.42 10.21
N ILE A 19 -4.13 8.40 10.29
CA ILE A 19 -4.93 7.19 10.02
C ILE A 19 -5.51 7.30 8.61
N VAL A 20 -5.25 6.29 7.78
CA VAL A 20 -5.80 6.17 6.43
C VAL A 20 -6.74 4.97 6.39
N GLU A 21 -8.03 5.23 6.21
CA GLU A 21 -9.08 4.20 6.16
C GLU A 21 -10.36 4.64 5.45
N GLY A 22 -11.23 3.67 5.15
CA GLY A 22 -12.58 3.89 4.62
C GLY A 22 -12.61 4.16 3.11
N GLN A 23 -13.66 4.84 2.65
CA GLN A 23 -13.82 5.23 1.24
C GLN A 23 -12.81 6.31 0.83
N ALA A 24 -12.61 6.46 -0.48
CA ALA A 24 -11.65 7.40 -1.10
C ALA A 24 -10.21 7.23 -0.60
N ILE A 25 -9.81 5.97 -0.35
CA ILE A 25 -8.52 5.66 0.27
C ILE A 25 -7.32 6.10 -0.56
N HIS A 26 -7.42 6.13 -1.89
CA HIS A 26 -6.35 6.64 -2.76
C HIS A 26 -6.07 8.12 -2.47
N GLN A 27 -7.11 8.97 -2.44
CA GLN A 27 -6.98 10.38 -2.13
C GLN A 27 -6.44 10.59 -0.71
N LYS A 28 -7.02 9.89 0.28
CA LYS A 28 -6.55 9.99 1.68
C LYS A 28 -5.10 9.55 1.84
N MET A 29 -4.67 8.53 1.11
CA MET A 29 -3.29 8.06 1.14
C MET A 29 -2.36 9.09 0.50
N MET A 30 -2.74 9.70 -0.62
CA MET A 30 -1.99 10.80 -1.24
C MET A 30 -1.83 11.97 -0.27
N ASP A 31 -2.93 12.45 0.33
CA ASP A 31 -2.89 13.57 1.29
C ASP A 31 -2.02 13.26 2.51
N ALA A 32 -2.07 12.01 3.00
CA ALA A 32 -1.27 11.57 4.14
C ALA A 32 0.22 11.47 3.75
N LEU A 33 0.55 10.95 2.58
CA LEU A 33 1.93 10.86 2.09
C LEU A 33 2.54 12.26 1.90
N ASP A 34 1.81 13.20 1.32
CA ASP A 34 2.27 14.58 1.12
C ASP A 34 2.55 15.28 2.47
N GLN A 35 1.62 15.17 3.42
CA GLN A 35 1.80 15.72 4.78
C GLN A 35 2.97 15.06 5.51
N CYS A 36 3.11 13.73 5.43
CA CYS A 36 4.23 13.02 6.03
C CYS A 36 5.56 13.49 5.42
N TYR A 37 5.62 13.60 4.10
CA TYR A 37 6.82 14.02 3.39
C TYR A 37 7.23 15.44 3.79
N GLN A 38 6.30 16.40 3.73
CA GLN A 38 6.56 17.79 4.15
C GLN A 38 7.02 17.88 5.61
N THR A 39 6.40 17.12 6.51
CA THR A 39 6.80 17.06 7.92
C THR A 39 8.24 16.55 8.07
N ILE A 40 8.61 15.48 7.35
CA ILE A 40 9.98 14.96 7.37
C ILE A 40 10.96 16.01 6.84
N ARG A 41 10.63 16.74 5.77
CA ARG A 41 11.47 17.80 5.22
C ARG A 41 11.70 18.93 6.23
N ALA A 42 10.64 19.42 6.86
CA ALA A 42 10.73 20.46 7.88
C ALA A 42 11.57 20.03 9.09
N ILE A 43 11.41 18.79 9.56
CA ILE A 43 12.23 18.22 10.63
C ILE A 43 13.71 18.21 10.24
N GLN A 44 14.03 17.73 9.03
CA GLN A 44 15.39 17.68 8.53
C GLN A 44 16.02 19.07 8.36
N GLU A 45 15.24 20.04 7.88
CA GLU A 45 15.68 21.43 7.72
C GLU A 45 15.98 22.08 9.07
N SER A 46 15.05 21.96 10.04
CA SER A 46 15.27 22.45 11.40
C SER A 46 16.49 21.81 12.05
N ALA A 47 16.67 20.50 11.89
CA ALA A 47 17.82 19.78 12.47
C ALA A 47 19.16 20.28 11.90
N ARG A 48 19.21 20.65 10.61
CA ARG A 48 20.42 21.14 9.95
C ARG A 48 20.69 22.63 10.22
N GLN A 49 19.65 23.45 10.42
CA GLN A 49 19.78 24.91 10.49
C GLN A 49 19.69 25.48 11.91
N ASN A 50 18.80 24.93 12.76
CA ASN A 50 18.36 25.60 13.98
C ASN A 50 18.91 24.99 15.27
N ASN A 51 19.86 24.05 15.17
CA ASN A 51 20.45 23.32 16.29
C ASN A 51 19.39 22.86 17.33
N THR A 52 18.25 22.38 16.83
CA THR A 52 17.06 22.07 17.64
C THR A 52 17.37 21.00 18.69
N LYS A 53 17.17 21.34 19.97
CA LYS A 53 17.47 20.45 21.11
C LYS A 53 16.33 19.51 21.50
N THR A 54 15.11 19.76 21.01
CA THR A 54 13.95 18.91 21.28
C THR A 54 13.81 17.83 20.21
N PRO A 55 13.68 16.55 20.59
CA PRO A 55 13.42 15.48 19.64
C PRO A 55 12.13 15.75 18.86
N PRO A 56 12.17 15.76 17.52
CA PRO A 56 10.98 15.96 16.71
C PRO A 56 10.08 14.73 16.74
N ARG A 57 8.79 14.92 16.45
CA ARG A 57 7.85 13.81 16.26
C ARG A 57 7.79 13.45 14.79
N PHE A 58 8.40 12.33 14.43
CA PHE A 58 8.31 11.85 13.05
C PHE A 58 6.87 11.42 12.71
N PRO A 59 6.41 11.70 11.48
CA PRO A 59 5.10 11.26 11.05
C PRO A 59 5.08 9.74 10.86
N MET A 60 3.92 9.14 11.09
CA MET A 60 3.67 7.75 10.74
C MET A 60 2.26 7.56 10.19
N ILE A 61 2.08 6.58 9.30
CA ILE A 61 0.78 6.25 8.72
C ILE A 61 0.30 4.91 9.29
N ILE A 62 -0.90 4.94 9.88
CA ILE A 62 -1.66 3.76 10.27
C ILE A 62 -2.64 3.47 9.12
N LEU A 63 -2.25 2.56 8.24
CA LEU A 63 -3.07 2.14 7.11
C LEU A 63 -4.01 1.01 7.52
N LYS A 64 -5.33 1.27 7.48
CA LYS A 64 -6.37 0.28 7.82
C LYS A 64 -7.13 -0.10 6.56
N THR A 65 -6.70 -1.18 5.92
CA THR A 65 -7.34 -1.78 4.74
C THR A 65 -7.89 -3.16 5.05
N LEU A 66 -8.79 -3.66 4.21
CA LEU A 66 -9.27 -5.02 4.33
C LEU A 66 -8.14 -6.00 3.96
N LYS A 67 -7.97 -7.08 4.72
CA LYS A 67 -7.09 -8.18 4.30
C LYS A 67 -7.67 -8.82 3.02
N GLY A 68 -6.84 -9.11 2.02
CA GLY A 68 -7.33 -9.60 0.73
C GLY A 68 -8.12 -8.58 -0.08
N TRP A 69 -7.88 -7.28 0.16
CA TRP A 69 -8.61 -6.19 -0.49
C TRP A 69 -8.63 -6.31 -2.01
N THR A 70 -9.80 -6.04 -2.61
CA THR A 70 -10.17 -6.19 -4.03
C THR A 70 -10.41 -7.62 -4.50
N GLY A 71 -10.10 -8.60 -3.65
CA GLY A 71 -10.29 -10.03 -3.92
C GLY A 71 -11.72 -10.54 -3.81
N ILE A 72 -11.84 -11.86 -3.82
CA ILE A 72 -13.10 -12.59 -3.63
C ILE A 72 -13.72 -12.20 -2.27
N LYS A 73 -14.98 -11.78 -2.29
CA LYS A 73 -15.69 -11.31 -1.08
C LYS A 73 -16.17 -12.48 -0.22
N THR A 74 -16.74 -13.50 -0.86
CA THR A 74 -17.33 -14.67 -0.23
C THR A 74 -17.02 -15.92 -1.04
N LEU A 75 -16.75 -17.03 -0.37
CA LEU A 75 -16.52 -18.33 -0.97
C LEU A 75 -17.20 -19.40 -0.12
N HIS A 76 -18.02 -20.28 -0.73
CA HIS A 76 -18.76 -21.34 -0.02
C HIS A 76 -19.52 -20.84 1.23
N GLY A 77 -20.12 -19.65 1.14
CA GLY A 77 -20.86 -19.00 2.24
C GLY A 77 -20.00 -18.31 3.32
N GLN A 78 -18.66 -18.41 3.23
CA GLN A 78 -17.74 -17.79 4.17
C GLN A 78 -17.23 -16.44 3.68
N LYS A 79 -17.13 -15.45 4.56
CA LYS A 79 -16.53 -14.15 4.26
C LYS A 79 -15.01 -14.29 4.11
N ILE A 80 -14.48 -13.89 2.95
CA ILE A 80 -13.05 -13.98 2.61
C ILE A 80 -12.35 -12.63 2.76
N GLU A 81 -12.76 -11.60 2.01
CA GLU A 81 -12.18 -10.27 2.13
C GLU A 81 -12.42 -9.68 3.53
N GLY A 82 -11.38 -9.12 4.12
CA GLY A 82 -11.38 -8.63 5.49
C GLY A 82 -11.39 -9.75 6.53
N ASN A 83 -11.06 -10.99 6.15
CA ASN A 83 -11.01 -12.15 7.04
C ASN A 83 -9.62 -12.83 6.96
N CYS A 84 -9.24 -13.60 8.00
CA CYS A 84 -8.03 -14.40 8.00
C CYS A 84 -7.99 -15.45 6.88
N LEU A 85 -9.15 -15.90 6.38
CA LEU A 85 -9.27 -16.82 5.25
C LEU A 85 -8.66 -16.29 3.94
N SER A 86 -8.51 -14.97 3.79
CA SER A 86 -7.81 -14.37 2.64
C SER A 86 -6.27 -14.45 2.70
N HIS A 87 -5.70 -15.13 3.70
CA HIS A 87 -4.25 -15.11 3.93
C HIS A 87 -3.44 -15.92 2.93
N GLN A 88 -3.91 -17.12 2.59
CA GLN A 88 -3.24 -18.03 1.66
C GLN A 88 -4.00 -18.06 0.33
N VAL A 89 -3.87 -19.15 -0.42
CA VAL A 89 -4.63 -19.39 -1.65
C VAL A 89 -6.11 -19.48 -1.29
N VAL A 90 -6.91 -18.55 -1.82
CA VAL A 90 -8.36 -18.47 -1.54
C VAL A 90 -9.14 -19.56 -2.27
N VAL A 91 -8.81 -19.82 -3.53
CA VAL A 91 -9.49 -20.78 -4.42
C VAL A 91 -8.60 -21.99 -4.67
N THR A 92 -8.46 -22.85 -3.67
CA THR A 92 -7.54 -24.00 -3.71
C THR A 92 -7.96 -25.08 -4.70
N GLN A 93 -9.24 -25.14 -5.06
CA GLN A 93 -9.83 -26.14 -5.94
C GLN A 93 -10.28 -25.57 -7.28
N ALA A 94 -9.79 -24.40 -7.70
CA ALA A 94 -10.15 -23.80 -8.99
C ALA A 94 -9.91 -24.71 -10.21
N LYS A 95 -9.06 -25.75 -10.11
CA LYS A 95 -8.85 -26.73 -11.17
C LYS A 95 -10.01 -27.73 -11.33
N THR A 96 -10.73 -28.03 -10.25
CA THR A 96 -11.71 -29.13 -10.18
C THR A 96 -13.12 -28.64 -9.81
N ASP A 97 -13.21 -27.53 -9.08
CA ASP A 97 -14.47 -26.89 -8.69
C ASP A 97 -14.80 -25.73 -9.65
N ARG A 98 -15.95 -25.85 -10.33
CA ARG A 98 -16.44 -24.86 -11.29
C ARG A 98 -16.83 -23.53 -10.64
N LEU A 99 -17.32 -23.55 -9.39
CA LEU A 99 -17.65 -22.33 -8.65
C LEU A 99 -16.38 -21.53 -8.34
N GLU A 100 -15.35 -22.22 -7.84
CA GLU A 100 -14.07 -21.58 -7.53
C GLU A 100 -13.40 -21.02 -8.79
N LEU A 101 -13.41 -21.78 -9.89
CA LEU A 101 -12.88 -21.33 -11.18
C LEU A 101 -13.59 -20.06 -11.66
N ARG A 102 -14.92 -20.03 -11.57
CA ARG A 102 -15.72 -18.87 -11.97
C ARG A 102 -15.41 -17.63 -11.11
N LEU A 103 -15.27 -17.81 -9.80
CA LEU A 103 -14.91 -16.71 -8.89
C LEU A 103 -13.49 -16.20 -9.14
N LEU A 104 -12.55 -17.10 -9.46
CA LEU A 104 -11.20 -16.73 -9.88
C LEU A 104 -11.23 -15.90 -11.17
N GLU A 105 -11.96 -16.35 -12.20
CA GLU A 105 -12.09 -15.61 -13.45
C GLU A 105 -12.71 -14.24 -13.23
N GLN A 106 -13.80 -14.15 -12.45
CA GLN A 106 -14.45 -12.87 -12.14
C GLN A 106 -13.49 -11.92 -11.42
N TRP A 107 -12.71 -12.43 -10.47
CA TRP A 107 -11.72 -11.64 -9.76
C TRP A 107 -10.62 -11.14 -10.70
N LEU A 108 -10.06 -11.99 -11.57
CA LEU A 108 -9.04 -11.55 -12.53
C LEU A 108 -9.57 -10.52 -13.53
N ARG A 109 -10.81 -10.70 -14.01
CA ARG A 109 -11.46 -9.77 -14.94
C ARG A 109 -11.81 -8.42 -14.30
N SER A 110 -12.00 -8.35 -12.98
CA SER A 110 -12.33 -7.08 -12.31
C SER A 110 -11.20 -6.05 -12.36
N TYR A 111 -9.97 -6.49 -12.65
CA TYR A 111 -8.83 -5.58 -12.85
C TYR A 111 -8.78 -4.97 -14.25
N HIS A 112 -9.63 -5.39 -15.18
CA HIS A 112 -9.67 -4.86 -16.55
C HIS A 112 -8.30 -4.85 -17.23
N PHE A 113 -7.55 -5.95 -17.08
CA PHE A 113 -6.15 -6.03 -17.52
C PHE A 113 -5.97 -5.76 -19.01
N GLU A 114 -7.00 -6.07 -19.82
CA GLU A 114 -7.07 -5.77 -21.25
C GLU A 114 -6.97 -4.27 -21.58
N THR A 115 -7.32 -3.39 -20.63
CA THR A 115 -7.20 -1.93 -20.78
C THR A 115 -5.81 -1.42 -20.39
N LEU A 116 -5.06 -2.23 -19.64
CA LEU A 116 -3.77 -1.89 -19.06
C LEU A 116 -2.60 -2.45 -19.86
N PHE A 117 -2.81 -3.58 -20.54
CA PHE A 117 -1.78 -4.35 -21.22
C PHE A 117 -2.28 -4.94 -22.54
N ASN A 118 -1.46 -4.87 -23.58
CA ASN A 118 -1.64 -5.63 -24.81
C ASN A 118 -0.38 -6.45 -25.12
N LYS A 119 -0.53 -7.55 -25.84
CA LYS A 119 0.56 -8.52 -26.06
C LYS A 119 1.66 -7.96 -26.97
N GLU A 120 1.29 -7.12 -27.92
CA GLU A 120 2.17 -6.60 -28.96
C GLU A 120 3.09 -5.49 -28.43
N ASN A 121 2.54 -4.63 -27.59
CA ASN A 121 3.21 -3.43 -27.10
C ASN A 121 3.51 -3.48 -25.60
N GLY A 122 2.90 -4.37 -24.82
CA GLY A 122 3.05 -4.45 -23.37
C GLY A 122 2.08 -3.53 -22.60
N PHE A 123 2.49 -3.04 -21.42
CA PHE A 123 1.69 -2.08 -20.63
C PHE A 123 1.49 -0.75 -21.37
N ASN A 124 0.35 -0.10 -21.17
CA ASN A 124 0.04 1.19 -21.78
C ASN A 124 0.93 2.34 -21.23
N GLU A 125 0.93 3.48 -21.92
CA GLU A 125 1.76 4.64 -21.57
C GLU A 125 1.43 5.22 -20.19
N HIS A 126 0.15 5.24 -19.81
CA HIS A 126 -0.27 5.72 -18.48
C HIS A 126 0.37 4.92 -17.36
N ILE A 127 0.39 3.59 -17.45
CA ILE A 127 1.04 2.72 -16.45
C ILE A 127 2.56 2.93 -16.46
N ARG A 128 3.17 3.07 -17.64
CA ARG A 128 4.63 3.33 -17.74
C ARG A 128 5.01 4.66 -17.12
N ALA A 129 4.20 5.69 -17.30
CA ALA A 129 4.46 7.03 -16.77
C ALA A 129 4.40 7.09 -15.23
N LEU A 130 3.78 6.11 -14.56
CA LEU A 130 3.78 6.00 -13.10
C LEU A 130 5.10 5.45 -12.54
N VAL A 131 5.91 4.78 -13.37
CA VAL A 131 7.19 4.22 -12.95
C VAL A 131 8.26 5.32 -13.04
N PRO A 132 8.99 5.62 -11.95
CA PRO A 132 10.03 6.64 -12.00
C PRO A 132 11.23 6.17 -12.85
N ASP A 133 12.16 7.08 -13.13
CA ASP A 133 13.44 6.72 -13.73
C ASP A 133 14.09 5.52 -13.02
N SER A 134 14.71 4.62 -13.79
CA SER A 134 15.28 3.37 -13.27
C SER A 134 16.20 3.55 -12.04
N LYS A 135 16.96 4.66 -11.98
CA LYS A 135 17.84 5.02 -10.85
C LYS A 135 17.10 5.39 -9.56
N LEU A 136 15.81 5.72 -9.64
CA LEU A 136 14.93 6.09 -8.53
C LEU A 136 13.95 4.96 -8.15
N CYS A 137 13.84 3.92 -8.98
CA CYS A 137 13.05 2.73 -8.64
C CYS A 137 13.55 2.13 -7.33
N MET A 138 12.64 1.87 -6.38
CA MET A 138 12.99 1.32 -5.06
C MET A 138 13.78 0.02 -5.17
N GLY A 139 13.41 -0.87 -6.10
CA GLY A 139 14.10 -2.13 -6.35
C GLY A 139 15.49 -2.00 -6.98
N ASN A 140 15.85 -0.83 -7.51
CA ASN A 140 17.16 -0.52 -8.10
C ASN A 140 18.00 0.40 -7.20
N SER A 141 17.49 0.79 -6.03
CA SER A 141 18.24 1.61 -5.09
C SER A 141 19.51 0.90 -4.65
N ARG A 142 20.67 1.56 -4.73
CA ARG A 142 21.93 1.03 -4.18
C ARG A 142 21.82 0.65 -2.70
N HIS A 143 20.90 1.28 -1.95
CA HIS A 143 20.70 0.98 -0.54
C HIS A 143 19.94 -0.34 -0.33
N ALA A 144 19.31 -0.89 -1.38
CA ALA A 144 18.73 -2.23 -1.39
C ALA A 144 19.76 -3.32 -1.80
N PHE A 145 20.92 -2.94 -2.35
CA PHE A 145 22.01 -3.85 -2.72
C PHE A 145 23.27 -3.48 -1.95
N GLY A 146 23.52 -4.16 -0.82
CA GLY A 146 24.66 -3.86 0.07
C GLY A 146 26.07 -4.10 -0.51
N GLY A 147 26.19 -4.49 -1.79
CA GLY A 147 27.46 -4.67 -2.50
C GLY A 147 27.84 -3.43 -3.32
N LYS A 148 29.12 -3.28 -3.66
CA LYS A 148 29.54 -2.28 -4.66
C LYS A 148 28.92 -2.65 -6.00
N SER A 149 28.12 -1.76 -6.58
CA SER A 149 27.70 -1.87 -7.98
C SER A 149 28.96 -2.03 -8.84
N ALA A 150 29.09 -3.16 -9.52
CA ALA A 150 30.16 -3.40 -10.50
C ALA A 150 29.95 -2.52 -11.73
#